data_AF-A0A961UVM2-F1
#
_entry.id   AF-A0A961UVM2-F1
#
_cell.length_a   1.000
_cell.length_b   1.000
_cell.length_c   1.000
_cell.angle_alpha   90.00
_cell.angle_beta   90.00
_cell.angle_gamma   90.00
#
_symmetry.space_group_name_H-M   'P 1'
#
loop_
_entity.id
_entity.type
_entity.pdbx_description
1 polymer ?
#
loop_
_entity_poly.entity_id
_entity_poly.type
_entity_poly.pdbx_seq_one_letter_code
_entity_poly.pdbx_strand_id
1 'polypeptide(L)' 'MSFDQLKTDISFLLTAMQNEPEDAHEIYLQIKEKLSELKAFGMPLPEDLVRMEKELEAEFASEASGN' A
#
# COMPACT_ATOMS: atom_id res chain seq x y z
N MET A 1 4.30 19.57 -4.27
CA MET A 1 3.32 18.91 -3.38
C MET A 1 3.89 18.88 -1.97
N SER A 2 3.06 19.05 -0.95
CA SER A 2 3.50 19.02 0.45
C SER A 2 3.49 17.59 0.99
N PHE A 3 4.41 17.26 1.89
CA PHE A 3 4.46 15.96 2.59
C PHE A 3 3.12 15.57 3.24
N ASP A 4 2.42 16.56 3.80
CA ASP A 4 1.11 16.38 4.42
C ASP A 4 0.04 15.88 3.45
N GLN A 5 0.09 16.35 2.20
CA GLN A 5 -0.82 15.91 1.15
C GLN A 5 -0.59 14.44 0.80
N LEU A 6 0.69 14.04 0.71
CA LEU A 6 1.10 12.68 0.38
C LEU A 6 0.73 11.70 1.49
N LYS A 7 0.87 12.10 2.75
CA LYS A 7 0.38 11.32 3.90
C LYS A 7 -1.14 11.15 3.90
N THR A 8 -1.87 12.22 3.58
CA THR A 8 -3.34 12.20 3.51
C THR A 8 -3.80 11.23 2.43
N ASP A 9 -3.16 11.30 1.26
CA ASP A 9 -3.42 10.40 0.14
C ASP A 9 -3.13 8.93 0.49
N ILE A 10 -1.98 8.64 1.10
CA ILE A 10 -1.62 7.28 1.50
C ILE A 10 -2.60 6.73 2.55
N SER A 11 -3.01 7.58 3.51
CA SER A 11 -3.97 7.18 4.55
C SER A 11 -5.36 6.91 3.95
N PHE A 12 -5.77 7.69 2.95
CA PHE A 12 -7.00 7.47 2.21
C PHE A 12 -6.96 6.14 1.45
N LEU A 13 -5.86 5.86 0.74
CA LEU A 13 -5.66 4.59 0.03
C LEU A 13 -5.63 3.40 1.00
N LEU A 14 -4.95 3.50 2.14
CA LEU A 14 -4.96 2.46 3.19
C LEU A 14 -6.37 2.18 3.74
N THR A 15 -7.21 3.22 3.82
CA THR A 15 -8.60 3.09 4.25
C THR A 15 -9.43 2.42 3.16
N ALA A 16 -9.25 2.81 1.90
CA ALA A 16 -9.92 2.19 0.76
C ALA A 16 -9.57 0.70 0.64
N MET A 17 -8.30 0.36 0.83
CA MET A 17 -7.80 -1.02 0.80
C MET A 17 -8.46 -1.92 1.87
N GLN A 18 -8.80 -1.37 3.05
CA GLN A 18 -9.52 -2.12 4.08
C GLN A 18 -11.02 -2.26 3.80
N ASN A 19 -11.61 -1.36 3.02
CA ASN A 19 -13.02 -1.42 2.66
C ASN A 19 -13.26 -2.28 1.42
N GLU A 20 -12.32 -2.29 0.47
CA GLU A 20 -12.41 -2.99 -0.81
C GLU A 20 -11.23 -3.96 -0.96
N PRO A 21 -11.30 -5.15 -0.33
CA PRO A 21 -10.23 -6.15 -0.41
C PRO A 21 -10.07 -6.74 -1.81
N GLU A 22 -11.12 -6.71 -2.64
CA GLU A 22 -11.08 -7.12 -4.05
C GLU A 22 -10.14 -6.23 -4.90
N ASP A 23 -10.08 -4.93 -4.61
CA ASP A 23 -9.20 -3.96 -5.26
C ASP A 23 -7.90 -3.71 -4.48
N ALA A 24 -7.69 -4.41 -3.37
CA ALA A 24 -6.54 -4.14 -2.51
C ALA A 24 -5.19 -4.36 -3.23
N HIS A 25 -5.11 -5.19 -4.27
CA HIS A 25 -3.91 -5.29 -5.12
C HIS A 25 -3.61 -3.99 -5.88
N GLU A 26 -4.63 -3.38 -6.50
CA GLU A 26 -4.49 -2.18 -7.31
C GLU A 26 -4.23 -0.94 -6.42
N ILE A 27 -4.95 -0.84 -5.30
CA ILE A 27 -4.74 0.19 -4.28
C ILE A 27 -3.34 0.08 -3.66
N TYR A 28 -2.88 -1.15 -3.40
CA TYR A 28 -1.55 -1.41 -2.88
C TYR A 28 -0.44 -0.94 -3.84
N LEU A 29 -0.58 -1.17 -5.15
CA LEU A 29 0.36 -0.64 -6.16
C LEU A 29 0.42 0.89 -6.15
N GLN A 30 -0.73 1.56 -6.03
CA GLN A 30 -0.78 3.03 -5.93
C GLN A 30 -0.11 3.54 -4.65
N ILE A 31 -0.31 2.86 -3.52
CA ILE A 31 0.37 3.17 -2.26
C ILE A 31 1.89 2.99 -2.44
N LYS A 32 2.34 1.88 -3.04
CA LYS A 32 3.75 1.58 -3.29
C LYS A 32 4.43 2.61 -4.17
N GLU A 33 3.75 3.12 -5.20
CA GLU A 33 4.26 4.21 -6.04
C GLU A 33 4.43 5.49 -5.22
N LYS A 34 3.40 5.93 -4.49
CA LYS A 34 3.47 7.12 -3.63
C LYS A 34 4.56 7.02 -2.55
N LEU A 35 4.72 5.82 -1.99
CA LEU A 35 5.76 5.49 -1.02
C LEU A 35 7.16 5.48 -1.65
N SER A 36 7.30 4.98 -2.87
CA SER A 36 8.58 5.00 -3.60
C SER A 36 8.99 6.43 -3.96
N GLU A 37 8.04 7.31 -4.28
CA GLU A 37 8.29 8.74 -4.41
C GLU A 37 8.81 9.33 -3.09
N LEU A 38 8.14 9.08 -1.95
CA LEU A 38 8.62 9.52 -0.63
C LEU A 38 10.01 8.98 -0.27
N LYS A 39 10.28 7.73 -0.64
CA LYS A 39 11.59 7.09 -0.46
C LYS A 39 12.65 7.75 -1.32
N ALA A 40 12.31 8.14 -2.55
CA ALA A 40 13.20 8.90 -3.43
C ALA A 40 13.51 10.31 -2.88
N PHE A 41 12.60 10.89 -2.09
CA PHE A 41 12.87 12.09 -1.29
C PHE A 41 13.80 11.85 -0.08
N GLY A 42 14.26 10.62 0.15
CA GLY A 42 15.23 10.26 1.18
C GLY A 42 14.61 9.82 2.52
N MET A 43 13.31 9.53 2.55
CA MET A 43 12.64 9.06 3.78
C MET A 43 12.59 7.53 3.86
N PRO A 44 12.87 6.94 5.03
CA PRO A 44 12.66 5.52 5.25
C PRO A 44 11.16 5.20 5.27
N LEU A 45 10.79 4.13 4.57
CA LEU A 45 9.43 3.61 4.63
C LEU A 45 9.15 2.99 6.01
N PRO A 46 8.00 3.26 6.63
CA PRO A 46 7.60 2.58 7.85
C PRO A 46 7.54 1.07 7.62
N GLU A 47 8.12 0.29 8.53
CA GLU A 47 8.05 -1.19 8.51
C GLU A 47 6.60 -1.70 8.54
N ASP A 48 5.69 -0.95 9.16
CA ASP A 48 4.25 -1.23 9.19
C ASP A 48 3.65 -1.42 7.79
N LEU A 49 4.06 -0.60 6.82
CA LEU A 49 3.57 -0.65 5.43
C LEU A 49 4.17 -1.85 4.67
N VAL A 50 5.45 -2.12 4.88
CA VAL A 50 6.14 -3.27 4.27
C VAL A 50 5.60 -4.59 4.81
N ARG A 51 5.17 -4.59 6.08
CA ARG A 51 4.55 -5.74 6.71
C ARG A 51 3.15 -6.00 6.16
N MET A 52 2.30 -4.96 6.09
CA MET A 52 0.99 -5.06 5.44
C MET A 52 1.09 -5.57 3.99
N GLU A 53 2.05 -5.06 3.21
CA GLU A 53 2.32 -5.53 1.85
C GLU A 53 2.55 -7.04 1.78
N LYS A 54 3.43 -7.55 2.66
CA LYS A 54 3.76 -8.97 2.70
C LYS A 54 2.58 -9.85 3.13
N GLU A 55 1.78 -9.36 4.08
CA GLU A 55 0.60 -10.09 4.56
C GLU A 55 -0.45 -10.18 3.45
N LEU A 56 -0.75 -9.08 2.77
CA LEU A 56 -1.69 -9.05 1.65
C LEU A 56 -1.19 -9.88 0.46
N GLU A 57 0.08 -9.74 0.08
CA GLU A 57 0.66 -10.54 -1.00
C GLU A 57 0.55 -12.05 -0.71
N ALA A 58 0.76 -12.45 0.54
CA ALA A 58 0.59 -13.83 0.96
C ALA A 58 -0.88 -14.30 0.90
N GLU A 59 -1.83 -13.45 1.31
CA GLU A 59 -3.27 -13.75 1.22
C GLU A 59 -3.70 -13.89 -0.26
N PHE A 60 -3.35 -12.91 -1.10
CA PHE A 60 -3.65 -12.93 -2.54
C PHE A 60 -2.99 -14.09 -3.29
N ALA A 61 -1.71 -14.39 -3.00
CA ALA A 61 -1.02 -15.52 -3.61
C ALA A 61 -1.64 -16.86 -3.19
N SER A 62 -2.20 -16.93 -1.97
CA SER A 62 -2.91 -18.10 -1.47
C SER A 62 -4.30 -18.24 -2.10
N GLU A 63 -5.04 -17.15 -2.33
CA GLU A 63 -6.31 -17.17 -3.07
C GLU A 63 -6.13 -17.52 -4.55
N ALA A 64 -5.10 -16.98 -5.21
CA ALA A 64 -4.84 -17.23 -6.64
C ALA A 64 -4.43 -18.68 -6.96
N SER A 65 -3.96 -19.45 -5.98
CA SER A 65 -3.57 -20.86 -6.15
C SER A 65 -4.70 -21.86 -5.84
N GLY A 66 -5.90 -21.37 -5.49
CA GLY A 66 -7.02 -22.17 -5.00
C GLY A 66 -8.24 -22.21 -5.94
N ASN A 67 -8.07 -22.49 -7.23
CA ASN A 67 -9.15 -22.93 -8.13
C ASN A 67 -8.57 -23.78 -9.28
#